data_AF-A0A960ZZ02-F1
#
_entry.id   AF-A0A960ZZ02-F1
#
_cell.length_a   1.000
_cell.length_b   1.000
_cell.length_c   1.000
_cell.angle_alpha   90.00
_cell.angle_beta   90.00
_cell.angle_gamma   90.00
#
_symmetry.space_group_name_H-M   'P 1'
#
loop_
_entity.id
_entity.type
_entity.pdbx_description
1 polymer ?
#
loop_
_entity_poly.entity_id
_entity_poly.type
_entity_poly.pdbx_seq_one_letter_code
_entity_poly.pdbx_strand_id
1 'polypeptide(L)'
;MPFSTQAKILLLIILMAFPCHLRAQDHDAIPRFFLMGDGQIQIAGQKVIFRSPEGHYLETGLKKLNTLLNNQQKDPLLQMNLRFLEVLDYLQDQLKGGNYQVRSGYRSPQYNQSLRKQGKMAAQSSMHIEGAAADLILTGVPSQKVFDYVKSLDCCGIGFYHSAHFHLDTGPSRYWDEKTSKTESKKPQQNSKVILQTQFDYYQRGEEVYLSLMRVTEFPIGIKKEAKILMEKSEKNWTENLFSENSCQILHSQIEARHLKLKLPQKIKKGTAQIQVEFCGDFDYPEMPKVLNSRTFEIK
;
A
#
# COMPACT_ATOMS: atom_id res chain seq x y z
N MET A 1 -75.68 -9.04 -39.64
CA MET A 1 -75.67 -8.20 -38.42
C MET A 1 -75.27 -9.08 -37.24
N PRO A 2 -74.34 -8.70 -36.34
CA PRO A 2 -73.35 -7.63 -36.37
C PRO A 2 -71.89 -8.16 -36.36
N PHE A 3 -70.98 -7.22 -36.54
CA PHE A 3 -69.52 -7.35 -36.54
C PHE A 3 -68.96 -7.59 -35.13
N SER A 4 -67.97 -8.47 -35.00
CA SER A 4 -67.14 -8.62 -33.79
C SER A 4 -65.82 -7.89 -33.99
N THR A 5 -65.70 -6.73 -33.37
CA THR A 5 -64.54 -5.83 -33.38
C THR A 5 -63.39 -6.44 -32.58
N GLN A 6 -62.24 -6.71 -33.23
CA GLN A 6 -60.99 -6.99 -32.51
C GLN A 6 -60.43 -5.69 -31.92
N ALA A 7 -60.55 -5.51 -30.60
CA ALA A 7 -59.79 -4.51 -29.87
C ALA A 7 -58.40 -5.08 -29.57
N LYS A 8 -57.38 -4.64 -30.32
CA LYS A 8 -55.97 -4.85 -29.97
C LYS A 8 -55.62 -3.91 -28.81
N ILE A 9 -55.58 -4.44 -27.60
CA ILE A 9 -55.01 -3.74 -26.43
C ILE A 9 -53.50 -3.71 -26.64
N LEU A 10 -52.97 -2.56 -27.06
CA LEU A 10 -51.54 -2.28 -27.08
C LEU A 10 -51.11 -1.97 -25.64
N LEU A 11 -50.57 -2.98 -24.95
CA LEU A 11 -49.99 -2.80 -23.63
C LEU A 11 -48.67 -2.03 -23.78
N LEU A 12 -48.72 -0.71 -23.58
CA LEU A 12 -47.53 0.13 -23.53
C LEU A 12 -46.80 -0.15 -22.20
N ILE A 13 -45.78 -1.01 -22.24
CA ILE A 13 -44.87 -1.20 -21.11
C ILE A 13 -44.02 0.07 -21.00
N ILE A 14 -44.45 1.00 -20.15
CA ILE A 14 -43.60 2.10 -19.69
C ILE A 14 -42.55 1.47 -18.78
N LEU A 15 -41.36 1.20 -19.34
CA LEU A 15 -40.17 1.00 -18.53
C LEU A 15 -39.92 2.31 -17.78
N MET A 16 -40.41 2.40 -16.54
CA MET A 16 -39.85 3.34 -15.59
C MET A 16 -38.43 2.86 -15.31
N ALA A 17 -37.48 3.41 -16.05
CA ALA A 17 -36.07 3.36 -15.69
C ALA A 17 -35.96 4.09 -14.35
N PHE A 18 -36.07 3.35 -13.25
CA PHE A 18 -35.50 3.80 -11.99
C PHE A 18 -34.02 3.97 -12.26
N PRO A 19 -33.44 5.18 -12.18
CA PRO A 19 -32.00 5.29 -12.14
C PRO A 19 -31.58 4.50 -10.89
N CYS A 20 -31.02 3.32 -11.12
CA CYS A 20 -30.25 2.61 -10.12
C CYS A 20 -29.00 3.45 -9.92
N HIS A 21 -29.13 4.53 -9.14
CA HIS A 21 -28.01 5.09 -8.44
C HIS A 21 -27.62 4.04 -7.41
N LEU A 22 -26.76 3.11 -7.83
CA LEU A 22 -25.79 2.50 -6.94
C LEU A 22 -25.11 3.68 -6.26
N ARG A 23 -25.59 4.01 -5.05
CA ARG A 23 -24.94 4.94 -4.15
C ARG A 23 -23.57 4.33 -3.92
N ALA A 24 -22.55 4.86 -4.62
CA ALA A 24 -21.18 4.72 -4.20
C ALA A 24 -21.22 5.06 -2.70
N GLN A 25 -20.92 4.07 -1.85
CA GLN A 25 -20.96 4.28 -0.42
C GLN A 25 -20.10 5.52 -0.12
N ASP A 26 -20.60 6.40 0.74
CA ASP A 26 -19.97 7.64 1.22
C ASP A 26 -18.68 7.37 2.03
N HIS A 27 -17.80 6.48 1.55
CA HIS A 27 -16.48 6.19 2.09
C HIS A 27 -15.45 7.26 1.69
N ASP A 28 -15.77 8.07 0.67
CA ASP A 28 -14.82 9.00 0.04
C ASP A 28 -14.68 10.36 0.76
N ALA A 29 -15.46 10.61 1.82
CA ALA A 29 -15.40 11.89 2.54
C ALA A 29 -14.29 12.00 3.59
N ILE A 30 -13.56 10.91 3.90
CA ILE A 30 -12.45 10.95 4.87
C ILE A 30 -11.10 10.84 4.15
N PRO A 31 -10.09 11.65 4.54
CA PRO A 31 -8.71 11.40 4.14
C PRO A 31 -8.32 9.96 4.46
N ARG A 32 -7.59 9.28 3.56
CA ARG A 32 -7.23 7.87 3.72
C ARG A 32 -5.84 7.65 4.31
N PHE A 33 -4.94 8.63 4.21
CA PHE A 33 -3.57 8.55 4.71
C PHE A 33 -3.21 9.72 5.61
N PHE A 34 -2.25 9.54 6.52
CA PHE A 34 -1.70 10.60 7.34
C PHE A 34 -0.96 11.65 6.52
N LEU A 35 -0.28 11.21 5.45
CA LEU A 35 0.43 12.06 4.50
C LEU A 35 -0.25 11.93 3.14
N MET A 36 -0.88 13.01 2.68
CA MET A 36 -1.57 13.14 1.39
C MET A 36 -1.34 14.54 0.85
N GLY A 37 -1.14 14.67 -0.46
CA GLY A 37 -1.08 15.96 -1.14
C GLY A 37 -2.40 16.31 -1.83
N ASP A 38 -2.31 17.10 -2.89
CA ASP A 38 -3.47 17.59 -3.65
C ASP A 38 -4.04 16.58 -4.67
N GLY A 39 -3.46 15.39 -4.77
CA GLY A 39 -3.84 14.34 -5.72
C GLY A 39 -3.15 14.44 -7.09
N GLN A 40 -2.11 15.28 -7.20
CA GLN A 40 -1.40 15.56 -8.44
C GLN A 40 0.12 15.44 -8.26
N ILE A 41 0.79 14.72 -9.17
CA ILE A 41 2.24 14.55 -9.13
C ILE A 41 2.85 14.99 -10.45
N GLN A 42 3.86 15.86 -10.40
CA GLN A 42 4.77 16.09 -11.51
C GLN A 42 5.94 15.11 -11.44
N ILE A 43 6.01 14.19 -12.38
CA ILE A 43 7.01 13.10 -12.42
C ILE A 43 7.36 12.75 -13.86
N ALA A 44 8.65 12.51 -14.12
CA ALA A 44 9.19 12.20 -15.44
C ALA A 44 8.71 13.18 -16.55
N GLY A 45 8.70 14.48 -16.23
CA GLY A 45 8.30 15.57 -17.12
C GLY A 45 6.80 15.68 -17.35
N GLN A 46 5.97 14.94 -16.60
CA GLN A 46 4.53 14.86 -16.81
C GLN A 46 3.78 15.18 -15.52
N LYS A 47 2.73 16.00 -15.63
CA LYS A 47 1.76 16.20 -14.56
C LYS A 47 0.71 15.10 -14.64
N VAL A 48 0.51 14.38 -13.55
CA VAL A 48 -0.46 13.28 -13.46
C VAL A 48 -1.42 13.55 -12.30
N ILE A 49 -2.71 13.59 -12.61
CA ILE A 49 -3.78 13.65 -11.61
C ILE A 49 -4.20 12.20 -11.33
N PHE A 50 -4.00 11.72 -10.11
CA PHE A 50 -4.29 10.33 -9.71
C PHE A 50 -5.38 10.22 -8.65
N ARG A 51 -5.75 11.34 -8.02
CA ARG A 51 -6.87 11.43 -7.09
C ARG A 51 -7.63 12.75 -7.32
N SER A 52 -8.95 12.70 -7.27
CA SER A 52 -9.79 13.90 -7.38
C SER A 52 -9.81 14.70 -6.07
N PRO A 53 -10.22 15.98 -6.08
CA PRO A 53 -10.40 16.77 -4.87
C PRO A 53 -11.38 16.15 -3.86
N GLU A 54 -12.35 15.37 -4.35
CA GLU A 54 -13.33 14.62 -3.55
C GLU A 54 -12.77 13.32 -2.96
N GLY A 55 -11.53 12.95 -3.29
CA GLY A 55 -10.85 11.79 -2.72
C GLY A 55 -10.86 10.54 -3.61
N HIS A 56 -11.49 10.58 -4.79
CA HIS A 56 -11.61 9.41 -5.66
C HIS A 56 -10.32 9.14 -6.44
N TYR A 57 -9.77 7.91 -6.35
CA TYR A 57 -8.61 7.50 -7.13
C TYR A 57 -8.96 7.27 -8.61
N LEU A 58 -8.24 7.94 -9.50
CA LEU A 58 -8.46 7.88 -10.94
C LEU A 58 -7.60 6.76 -11.55
N GLU A 59 -8.26 5.73 -12.08
CA GLU A 59 -7.58 4.57 -12.68
C GLU A 59 -6.59 4.97 -13.79
N THR A 60 -6.93 5.96 -14.61
CA THR A 60 -6.07 6.50 -15.67
C THR A 60 -4.79 7.11 -15.11
N GLY A 61 -4.89 7.91 -14.04
CA GLY A 61 -3.76 8.49 -13.33
C GLY A 61 -2.88 7.43 -12.67
N LEU A 62 -3.48 6.47 -11.99
CA LEU A 62 -2.75 5.35 -11.37
C LEU A 62 -2.00 4.50 -12.41
N LYS A 63 -2.64 4.12 -13.52
CA LYS A 63 -1.97 3.39 -14.63
C LYS A 63 -0.80 4.18 -15.20
N LYS A 64 -0.95 5.51 -15.31
CA LYS A 64 0.11 6.38 -15.79
C LYS A 64 1.29 6.42 -14.80
N LEU A 65 1.04 6.62 -13.51
CA LEU A 65 2.09 6.60 -12.47
C LEU A 65 2.81 5.25 -12.42
N ASN A 66 2.07 4.15 -12.49
CA ASN A 66 2.63 2.81 -12.62
C ASN A 66 3.63 2.71 -13.78
N THR A 67 3.25 3.20 -14.97
CA THR A 67 4.13 3.21 -16.14
C THR A 67 5.39 4.06 -15.92
N LEU A 68 5.24 5.27 -15.38
CA LEU A 68 6.36 6.20 -15.14
C LEU A 68 7.32 5.68 -14.06
N LEU A 69 6.83 4.87 -13.13
CA LEU A 69 7.60 4.19 -12.09
C LEU A 69 7.99 2.76 -12.50
N ASN A 70 7.90 2.42 -13.79
CA ASN A 70 8.33 1.13 -14.36
C ASN A 70 7.63 -0.11 -13.74
N ASN A 71 6.40 0.05 -13.26
CA ASN A 71 5.56 -1.05 -12.79
C ASN A 71 4.44 -1.33 -13.81
N GLN A 72 4.54 -2.46 -14.50
CA GLN A 72 3.55 -2.90 -15.50
C GLN A 72 2.83 -4.19 -15.07
N GLN A 73 2.81 -4.48 -13.76
CA GLN A 73 2.10 -5.63 -13.23
C GLN A 73 0.60 -5.53 -13.54
N LYS A 74 0.01 -6.65 -13.98
CA LYS A 74 -1.41 -6.73 -14.30
C LYS A 74 -2.28 -6.79 -13.05
N ASP A 75 -1.77 -7.45 -12.01
CA ASP A 75 -2.45 -7.53 -10.71
C ASP A 75 -2.37 -6.17 -10.00
N PRO A 76 -3.52 -5.51 -9.69
CA PRO A 76 -3.54 -4.25 -8.97
C PRO A 76 -2.83 -4.29 -7.61
N LEU A 77 -2.78 -5.45 -6.96
CA LEU A 77 -2.09 -5.64 -5.67
C LEU A 77 -0.57 -5.64 -5.81
N LEU A 78 -0.04 -5.85 -7.03
CA LEU A 78 1.38 -5.81 -7.36
C LEU A 78 1.82 -4.49 -7.99
N GLN A 79 0.89 -3.56 -8.22
CA GLN A 79 1.17 -2.23 -8.73
C GLN A 79 1.84 -1.33 -7.68
N MET A 80 2.14 -0.08 -8.06
CA MET A 80 2.67 0.91 -7.13
C MET A 80 1.69 1.12 -5.97
N ASN A 81 2.21 1.03 -4.76
CA ASN A 81 1.46 1.15 -3.52
C ASN A 81 0.87 2.56 -3.40
N LEU A 82 -0.44 2.68 -3.18
CA LEU A 82 -1.15 3.96 -3.09
C LEU A 82 -0.53 4.89 -2.04
N ARG A 83 -0.14 4.36 -0.88
CA ARG A 83 0.54 5.12 0.17
C ARG A 83 1.83 5.76 -0.31
N PHE A 84 2.60 5.04 -1.14
CA PHE A 84 3.85 5.57 -1.68
C PHE A 84 3.57 6.73 -2.62
N LEU A 85 2.54 6.63 -3.47
CA LEU A 85 2.13 7.72 -4.35
C LEU A 85 1.66 8.96 -3.56
N GLU A 86 0.87 8.77 -2.50
CA GLU A 86 0.42 9.85 -1.61
C GLU A 86 1.56 10.52 -0.85
N VAL A 87 2.57 9.77 -0.42
CA VAL A 87 3.78 10.35 0.20
C VAL A 87 4.57 11.17 -0.83
N LEU A 88 4.69 10.72 -2.09
CA LEU A 88 5.36 11.50 -3.14
C LEU A 88 4.65 12.82 -3.42
N ASP A 89 3.33 12.77 -3.55
CA ASP A 89 2.44 13.91 -3.70
C ASP A 89 2.63 14.91 -2.55
N TYR A 90 2.42 14.44 -1.32
CA TYR A 90 2.62 15.23 -0.10
C TYR A 90 3.99 15.93 -0.07
N LEU A 91 5.08 15.21 -0.36
CA LEU A 91 6.42 15.78 -0.33
C LEU A 91 6.66 16.83 -1.43
N GLN A 92 6.07 16.64 -2.61
CA GLN A 92 6.18 17.61 -3.70
C GLN A 92 5.52 18.94 -3.30
N ASP A 93 4.33 18.86 -2.71
CA ASP A 93 3.58 20.02 -2.20
C ASP A 93 4.31 20.74 -1.07
N GLN A 94 4.70 20.01 -0.02
CA GLN A 94 5.31 20.62 1.18
C GLN A 94 6.67 21.25 0.89
N LEU A 95 7.48 20.63 0.03
CA LEU A 95 8.80 21.13 -0.32
C LEU A 95 8.77 22.15 -1.45
N LYS A 96 7.59 22.40 -2.04
CA LYS A 96 7.39 23.25 -3.23
C LYS A 96 8.32 22.82 -4.36
N GLY A 97 8.47 21.50 -4.53
CA GLY A 97 9.32 20.92 -5.55
C GLY A 97 8.64 20.95 -6.91
N GLY A 98 9.45 20.98 -7.96
CA GLY A 98 8.97 20.80 -9.33
C GLY A 98 8.79 19.32 -9.66
N ASN A 99 9.33 18.91 -10.80
CA ASN A 99 9.22 17.55 -11.30
C ASN A 99 10.13 16.54 -10.55
N TYR A 100 9.61 15.35 -10.23
CA TYR A 100 10.42 14.18 -9.87
C TYR A 100 11.10 13.58 -11.10
N GLN A 101 12.42 13.44 -11.07
CA GLN A 101 13.17 12.63 -12.03
C GLN A 101 13.37 11.23 -11.45
N VAL A 102 12.88 10.21 -12.15
CA VAL A 102 12.95 8.83 -11.68
C VAL A 102 14.28 8.22 -12.09
N ARG A 103 15.11 7.86 -11.10
CA ARG A 103 16.33 7.08 -11.32
C ARG A 103 16.04 5.58 -11.30
N SER A 104 15.18 5.15 -10.37
CA SER A 104 14.73 3.76 -10.28
C SER A 104 13.35 3.71 -9.63
N GLY A 105 12.36 3.12 -10.30
CA GLY A 105 11.04 2.87 -9.74
C GLY A 105 10.91 1.42 -9.24
N TYR A 106 9.80 0.76 -9.57
CA TYR A 106 9.63 -0.67 -9.33
C TYR A 106 10.75 -1.52 -9.94
N ARG A 107 11.11 -2.58 -9.23
CA ARG A 107 12.08 -3.60 -9.67
C ARG A 107 11.41 -4.96 -9.61
N SER A 108 11.40 -5.71 -10.72
CA SER A 108 10.98 -7.11 -10.66
C SER A 108 11.92 -7.91 -9.74
N PRO A 109 11.45 -8.99 -9.10
CA PRO A 109 12.29 -9.86 -8.29
C PRO A 109 13.55 -10.33 -9.04
N GLN A 110 13.41 -10.67 -10.32
CA GLN A 110 14.50 -11.12 -11.19
C GLN A 110 15.52 -10.02 -11.44
N TYR A 111 15.08 -8.79 -11.73
CA TYR A 111 15.97 -7.65 -11.92
C TYR A 111 16.68 -7.26 -10.63
N ASN A 112 15.99 -7.26 -9.50
CA ASN A 112 16.63 -6.99 -8.21
C ASN A 112 17.68 -8.06 -7.87
N GLN A 113 17.41 -9.34 -8.18
CA GLN A 113 18.38 -10.42 -8.00
C GLN A 113 19.59 -10.28 -8.94
N SER A 114 19.39 -9.81 -10.18
CA SER A 114 20.52 -9.59 -11.10
C SER A 114 21.44 -8.47 -10.62
N LEU A 115 20.89 -7.37 -10.09
CA LEU A 115 21.67 -6.30 -9.44
C LEU A 115 22.52 -6.85 -8.28
N ARG A 116 21.93 -7.70 -7.43
CA ARG A 116 22.66 -8.35 -6.33
C ARG A 116 23.80 -9.23 -6.84
N LYS A 117 23.56 -10.03 -7.88
CA LYS A 117 24.59 -10.89 -8.50
C LYS A 117 25.74 -10.08 -9.10
N GLN A 118 25.46 -8.86 -9.56
CA GLN A 118 26.46 -7.90 -10.07
C GLN A 118 27.18 -7.11 -8.94
N GLY A 119 26.91 -7.41 -7.67
CA GLY A 119 27.51 -6.69 -6.54
C GLY A 119 27.00 -5.27 -6.35
N LYS A 120 25.84 -4.91 -6.94
CA LYS A 120 25.20 -3.60 -6.72
C LYS A 120 24.46 -3.59 -5.38
N MET A 121 24.33 -2.40 -4.79
CA MET A 121 23.59 -2.15 -3.56
C MET A 121 22.08 -2.40 -3.76
N ALA A 122 21.64 -3.64 -3.52
CA ALA A 122 20.25 -4.03 -3.63
C ALA A 122 19.87 -5.02 -2.51
N ALA A 123 18.92 -4.65 -1.66
CA ALA A 123 18.43 -5.55 -0.61
C ALA A 123 17.59 -6.69 -1.20
N GLN A 124 17.66 -7.89 -0.60
CA GLN A 124 16.79 -9.01 -0.97
C GLN A 124 15.30 -8.66 -0.79
N SER A 125 14.96 -8.08 0.36
CA SER A 125 13.62 -7.63 0.74
C SER A 125 13.38 -6.15 0.40
N SER A 126 13.78 -5.72 -0.80
CA SER A 126 13.74 -4.31 -1.21
C SER A 126 12.31 -3.81 -1.38
N MET A 127 12.03 -2.61 -0.88
CA MET A 127 10.73 -1.95 -1.06
C MET A 127 10.45 -1.56 -2.53
N HIS A 128 11.47 -1.55 -3.40
CA HIS A 128 11.28 -1.43 -4.85
C HIS A 128 10.53 -2.63 -5.45
N ILE A 129 10.76 -3.84 -4.94
CA ILE A 129 10.01 -5.04 -5.33
C ILE A 129 8.58 -4.96 -4.79
N GLU A 130 8.39 -4.21 -3.72
CA GLU A 130 7.07 -4.03 -3.12
C GLU A 130 6.20 -2.99 -3.84
N GLY A 131 6.72 -2.31 -4.87
CA GLY A 131 6.04 -1.17 -5.49
C GLY A 131 5.89 0.03 -4.55
N ALA A 132 6.74 0.11 -3.53
CA ALA A 132 6.60 1.03 -2.41
C ALA A 132 7.88 1.83 -2.15
N ALA A 133 8.72 1.97 -3.18
CA ALA A 133 9.92 2.77 -3.16
C ALA A 133 10.29 3.32 -4.54
N ALA A 134 11.06 4.41 -4.55
CA ALA A 134 11.78 4.87 -5.72
C ALA A 134 13.07 5.63 -5.33
N ASP A 135 14.02 5.65 -6.26
CA ASP A 135 15.20 6.50 -6.23
C ASP A 135 14.91 7.70 -7.14
N LEU A 136 14.94 8.91 -6.57
CA LEU A 136 14.37 10.12 -7.17
C LEU A 136 15.30 11.34 -7.02
N ILE A 137 15.11 12.31 -7.91
CA ILE A 137 15.58 13.69 -7.75
C ILE A 137 14.35 14.59 -7.82
N LEU A 138 14.23 15.55 -6.90
CA LEU A 138 13.14 16.54 -6.93
C LEU A 138 13.69 17.87 -7.47
N THR A 139 13.27 18.27 -8.67
CA THR A 139 13.77 19.51 -9.30
C THR A 139 13.48 20.72 -8.41
N GLY A 140 14.51 21.55 -8.20
CA GLY A 140 14.43 22.75 -7.36
C GLY A 140 14.63 22.51 -5.86
N VAL A 141 14.75 21.24 -5.42
CA VAL A 141 14.93 20.89 -4.00
C VAL A 141 16.17 20.01 -3.85
N PRO A 142 17.20 20.45 -3.08
CA PRO A 142 18.36 19.61 -2.81
C PRO A 142 17.95 18.31 -2.11
N SER A 143 18.51 17.17 -2.53
CA SER A 143 18.20 15.85 -1.96
C SER A 143 18.47 15.75 -0.45
N GLN A 144 19.44 16.51 0.07
CA GLN A 144 19.67 16.65 1.52
C GLN A 144 18.48 17.29 2.23
N LYS A 145 17.86 18.32 1.65
CA LYS A 145 16.66 18.97 2.22
C LYS A 145 15.47 18.01 2.23
N VAL A 146 15.30 17.20 1.18
CA VAL A 146 14.29 16.13 1.15
C VAL A 146 14.56 15.13 2.27
N PHE A 147 15.82 14.69 2.41
CA PHE A 147 16.25 13.76 3.44
C PHE A 147 15.94 14.27 4.85
N ASP A 148 16.35 15.50 5.17
CA ASP A 148 16.12 16.10 6.49
C ASP A 148 14.63 16.28 6.79
N TYR A 149 13.83 16.64 5.78
CA TYR A 149 12.39 16.78 5.93
C TYR A 149 11.71 15.44 6.20
N VAL A 150 11.96 14.41 5.39
CA VAL A 150 11.36 13.07 5.61
C VAL A 150 11.83 12.48 6.93
N LYS A 151 13.10 12.71 7.31
CA LYS A 151 13.62 12.35 8.63
C LYS A 151 12.84 13.00 9.76
N SER A 152 12.48 14.28 9.64
CA SER A 152 11.68 14.98 10.66
C SER A 152 10.25 14.45 10.80
N LEU A 153 9.69 13.81 9.77
CA LEU A 153 8.35 13.22 9.80
C LEU A 153 8.30 11.85 10.50
N ASP A 154 9.43 11.16 10.63
CA ASP A 154 9.53 9.81 11.22
C ASP A 154 8.52 8.78 10.66
N CYS A 155 8.14 8.93 9.39
CA CYS A 155 7.08 8.13 8.77
C CYS A 155 7.58 6.95 7.94
N CYS A 156 8.80 7.06 7.40
CA CYS A 156 9.17 6.45 6.13
C CYS A 156 10.66 6.12 6.07
N GLY A 157 11.07 5.25 5.15
CA GLY A 157 12.48 5.02 4.85
C GLY A 157 13.01 6.10 3.91
N ILE A 158 14.14 6.72 4.25
CA ILE A 158 14.80 7.72 3.40
C ILE A 158 16.32 7.50 3.39
N GLY A 159 16.86 7.41 2.17
CA GLY A 159 18.28 7.24 1.91
C GLY A 159 18.85 8.42 1.12
N PHE A 160 20.03 8.91 1.49
CA PHE A 160 20.71 9.98 0.75
C PHE A 160 21.95 9.44 0.01
N TYR A 161 22.07 9.76 -1.27
CA TYR A 161 23.19 9.33 -2.11
C TYR A 161 23.87 10.55 -2.74
N HIS A 162 25.20 10.61 -2.62
CA HIS A 162 26.00 11.77 -3.07
C HIS A 162 25.91 12.04 -4.58
N SER A 163 25.38 11.10 -5.36
CA SER A 163 25.01 11.26 -6.77
C SER A 163 23.72 12.08 -6.99
N ALA A 164 23.41 12.97 -6.05
CA ALA A 164 22.32 13.94 -6.06
C ALA A 164 20.88 13.37 -6.09
N HIS A 165 20.69 12.07 -5.83
CA HIS A 165 19.36 11.47 -5.68
C HIS A 165 19.13 10.98 -4.25
N PHE A 166 17.86 10.77 -3.91
CA PHE A 166 17.45 10.17 -2.65
C PHE A 166 16.62 8.92 -2.92
N HIS A 167 16.70 7.95 -2.01
CA HIS A 167 15.79 6.82 -1.94
C HIS A 167 14.65 7.17 -1.01
N LEU A 168 13.42 6.90 -1.40
CA LEU A 168 12.25 7.02 -0.54
C LEU A 168 11.44 5.73 -0.59
N ASP A 169 10.97 5.27 0.56
CA ASP A 169 10.04 4.15 0.66
C ASP A 169 9.06 4.25 1.84
N THR A 170 7.95 3.49 1.78
CA THR A 170 6.92 3.46 2.84
C THR A 170 7.06 2.30 3.83
N GLY A 171 8.21 1.63 3.87
CA GLY A 171 8.58 0.71 4.95
C GLY A 171 8.92 1.47 6.24
N PRO A 172 9.20 0.78 7.38
CA PRO A 172 9.42 1.41 8.67
C PRO A 172 10.41 2.57 8.62
N SER A 173 10.31 3.51 9.58
CA SER A 173 11.22 4.63 9.65
C SER A 173 12.67 4.17 9.75
N ARG A 174 13.51 4.64 8.83
CA ARG A 174 14.95 4.38 8.79
C ARG A 174 15.65 5.41 7.92
N TYR A 175 16.85 5.75 8.32
CA TYR A 175 17.66 6.79 7.69
C TYR A 175 19.04 6.23 7.42
N TRP A 176 19.51 6.40 6.18
CA TRP A 176 20.84 5.96 5.81
C TRP A 176 21.42 6.87 4.74
N ASP A 177 22.73 6.76 4.59
CA ASP A 177 23.48 7.26 3.46
C ASP A 177 24.10 6.08 2.69
N GLU A 178 24.79 6.40 1.62
CA GLU A 178 25.54 5.44 0.81
C GLU A 178 26.49 4.54 1.63
N LYS A 179 27.12 5.07 2.69
CA LYS A 179 28.08 4.36 3.53
C LYS A 179 27.42 3.47 4.59
N THR A 180 26.16 3.74 4.92
CA THR A 180 25.44 3.10 6.04
C THR A 180 24.26 2.21 5.59
N SER A 181 23.99 2.13 4.29
CA SER A 181 22.87 1.37 3.70
C SER A 181 22.84 -0.13 4.05
N LYS A 182 23.99 -0.73 4.39
CA LYS A 182 24.16 -2.15 4.78
C LYS A 182 23.51 -3.16 3.82
N THR A 183 23.34 -2.80 2.53
CA THR A 183 22.65 -3.66 1.54
C THR A 183 23.46 -4.87 1.08
N GLU A 184 24.76 -4.91 1.39
CA GLU A 184 25.71 -5.92 0.90
C GLU A 184 25.75 -7.20 1.73
N SER A 185 24.98 -7.29 2.83
CA SER A 185 24.95 -8.50 3.66
C SER A 185 24.53 -9.71 2.83
N LYS A 186 25.44 -10.69 2.75
CA LYS A 186 25.20 -11.99 2.08
C LYS A 186 24.44 -12.97 2.98
N LYS A 187 24.21 -12.65 4.26
CA LYS A 187 23.45 -13.51 5.16
C LYS A 187 22.00 -13.64 4.67
N PRO A 188 21.44 -14.86 4.62
CA PRO A 188 20.01 -15.05 4.40
C PRO A 188 19.22 -14.20 5.40
N GLN A 189 18.17 -13.53 4.94
CA GLN A 189 17.38 -12.68 5.83
C GLN A 189 16.34 -13.49 6.61
N GLN A 190 15.96 -14.69 6.15
CA GLN A 190 15.03 -15.61 6.83
C GLN A 190 13.79 -14.88 7.38
N ASN A 191 13.21 -14.01 6.56
CA ASN A 191 12.02 -13.21 6.90
C ASN A 191 12.16 -12.26 8.11
N SER A 192 13.38 -12.01 8.62
CA SER A 192 13.67 -11.09 9.75
C SER A 192 13.18 -9.66 9.58
N LYS A 193 12.92 -9.25 8.33
CA LYS A 193 12.56 -7.88 7.95
C LYS A 193 11.12 -7.74 7.47
N VAL A 194 10.32 -8.79 7.61
CA VAL A 194 8.90 -8.79 7.27
C VAL A 194 8.18 -7.67 8.01
N ILE A 195 7.24 -7.01 7.32
CA ILE A 195 6.40 -5.97 7.91
C ILE A 195 4.95 -6.24 7.55
N LEU A 196 4.04 -5.82 8.43
CA LEU A 196 2.60 -5.83 8.18
C LEU A 196 2.15 -4.39 7.93
N GLN A 197 1.44 -4.16 6.84
CA GLN A 197 0.94 -2.83 6.48
C GLN A 197 -0.56 -2.90 6.17
N THR A 198 -1.32 -1.98 6.77
CA THR A 198 -2.69 -1.68 6.38
C THR A 198 -2.70 -0.87 5.08
N GLN A 199 -3.69 -1.12 4.23
CA GLN A 199 -3.85 -0.37 2.98
C GLN A 199 -3.93 1.14 3.20
N PHE A 200 -4.63 1.58 4.24
CA PHE A 200 -4.88 2.97 4.60
C PHE A 200 -4.47 3.27 6.05
N ASP A 201 -4.46 4.54 6.42
CA ASP A 201 -4.27 5.00 7.81
C ASP A 201 -5.59 5.35 8.50
N TYR A 202 -6.64 5.66 7.74
CA TYR A 202 -7.94 6.04 8.29
C TYR A 202 -9.02 5.06 7.84
N TYR A 203 -9.69 4.48 8.82
CA TYR A 203 -10.78 3.53 8.62
C TYR A 203 -12.02 3.92 9.40
N GLN A 204 -13.20 3.61 8.84
CA GLN A 204 -14.47 3.69 9.53
C GLN A 204 -14.73 2.40 10.33
N ARG A 205 -15.58 2.51 11.36
CA ARG A 205 -16.08 1.31 12.05
C ARG A 205 -16.86 0.42 11.09
N GLY A 206 -16.67 -0.89 11.17
CA GLY A 206 -17.30 -1.83 10.25
C GLY A 206 -16.60 -1.99 8.90
N GLU A 207 -15.58 -1.19 8.60
CA GLU A 207 -14.88 -1.22 7.33
C GLU A 207 -13.98 -2.46 7.20
N GLU A 208 -13.79 -2.93 5.96
CA GLU A 208 -12.77 -3.93 5.65
C GLU A 208 -11.37 -3.30 5.65
N VAL A 209 -10.45 -3.91 6.38
CA VAL A 209 -9.04 -3.55 6.41
C VAL A 209 -8.27 -4.59 5.60
N TYR A 210 -7.70 -4.16 4.48
CA TYR A 210 -6.76 -4.94 3.71
C TYR A 210 -5.35 -4.82 4.30
N LEU A 211 -4.67 -5.96 4.40
CA LEU A 211 -3.39 -6.15 5.03
C LEU A 211 -2.40 -6.74 4.02
N SER A 212 -1.19 -6.20 4.02
CA SER A 212 -0.07 -6.70 3.22
C SER A 212 1.09 -7.09 4.13
N LEU A 213 1.51 -8.35 4.04
CA LEU A 213 2.84 -8.74 4.46
C LEU A 213 3.83 -8.38 3.36
N MET A 214 4.72 -7.45 3.66
CA MET A 214 5.74 -6.98 2.74
C MET A 214 7.11 -7.41 3.24
N ARG A 215 8.10 -7.42 2.34
CA ARG A 215 9.49 -7.77 2.63
C ARG A 215 9.66 -9.24 3.05
N VAL A 216 8.70 -10.10 2.67
CA VAL A 216 8.83 -11.55 2.79
C VAL A 216 9.89 -12.01 1.79
N THR A 217 10.93 -12.68 2.29
CA THR A 217 12.06 -13.13 1.48
C THR A 217 11.96 -14.60 1.10
N GLU A 218 11.22 -15.39 1.88
CA GLU A 218 11.11 -16.83 1.75
C GLU A 218 9.67 -17.27 1.99
N PHE A 219 9.20 -18.17 1.13
CA PHE A 219 7.90 -18.84 1.18
C PHE A 219 8.13 -20.36 1.16
N PRO A 220 7.20 -21.18 1.68
CA PRO A 220 5.91 -20.80 2.26
C PRO A 220 6.00 -20.18 3.65
N ILE A 221 4.99 -19.40 4.05
CA ILE A 221 4.81 -18.92 5.43
C ILE A 221 3.39 -19.24 5.92
N GLY A 222 3.21 -19.50 7.21
CA GLY A 222 1.88 -19.74 7.79
C GLY A 222 1.41 -18.59 8.64
N ILE A 223 0.14 -18.21 8.53
CA ILE A 223 -0.51 -17.20 9.38
C ILE A 223 -1.69 -17.83 10.11
N LYS A 224 -1.78 -17.58 11.42
CA LYS A 224 -2.95 -18.02 12.20
C LYS A 224 -4.23 -17.37 11.69
N LYS A 225 -5.34 -18.08 11.88
CA LYS A 225 -6.68 -17.60 11.53
C LYS A 225 -7.04 -16.26 12.15
N GLU A 226 -6.68 -16.08 13.41
CA GLU A 226 -7.10 -14.94 14.21
C GLU A 226 -6.05 -13.82 14.15
N ALA A 227 -6.53 -12.59 13.98
CA ALA A 227 -5.76 -11.37 14.17
C ALA A 227 -6.36 -10.58 15.34
N LYS A 228 -5.49 -9.89 16.09
CA LYS A 228 -5.91 -9.02 17.20
C LYS A 228 -5.88 -7.56 16.75
N ILE A 229 -6.91 -6.81 17.05
CA ILE A 229 -6.92 -5.35 16.92
C ILE A 229 -6.58 -4.78 18.31
N LEU A 230 -5.40 -4.20 18.41
CA LEU A 230 -4.84 -3.62 19.62
C LEU A 230 -5.11 -2.12 19.64
N MET A 231 -5.80 -1.63 20.67
CA MET A 231 -6.10 -0.20 20.82
C MET A 231 -5.06 0.45 21.74
N GLU A 232 -4.42 1.55 21.33
CA GLU A 232 -3.31 2.14 22.12
C GLU A 232 -3.76 2.64 23.51
N LYS A 233 -4.97 3.18 23.61
CA LYS A 233 -5.51 3.82 24.84
C LYS A 233 -6.60 2.99 25.51
N SER A 234 -6.64 1.68 25.24
CA SER A 234 -7.67 0.79 25.78
C SER A 234 -7.12 -0.61 25.98
N GLU A 235 -7.31 -1.18 27.17
CA GLU A 235 -6.95 -2.58 27.45
C GLU A 235 -7.84 -3.59 26.69
N LYS A 236 -8.99 -3.14 26.18
CA LYS A 236 -9.87 -3.97 25.36
C LYS A 236 -9.28 -4.17 23.96
N ASN A 237 -8.80 -5.38 23.72
CA ASN A 237 -8.45 -5.89 22.39
C ASN A 237 -9.66 -6.56 21.73
N TRP A 238 -9.67 -6.58 20.40
CA TRP A 238 -10.66 -7.32 19.61
C TRP A 238 -9.96 -8.43 18.86
N THR A 239 -10.64 -9.54 18.64
CA THR A 239 -10.12 -10.65 17.83
C THR A 239 -11.06 -10.86 16.65
N GLU A 240 -10.49 -10.86 15.45
CA GLU A 240 -11.23 -11.06 14.19
C GLU A 240 -10.54 -12.13 13.35
N ASN A 241 -11.32 -12.82 12.53
CA ASN A 241 -10.81 -13.86 11.65
C ASN A 241 -10.30 -13.26 10.32
N LEU A 242 -9.08 -13.61 9.94
CA LEU A 242 -8.51 -13.37 8.60
C LEU A 242 -9.03 -14.39 7.58
N PHE A 243 -9.33 -15.62 8.03
CA PHE A 243 -9.72 -16.75 7.19
C PHE A 243 -10.94 -17.50 7.76
N SER A 244 -11.71 -18.18 6.91
CA SER A 244 -12.93 -18.89 7.33
C SER A 244 -12.65 -20.25 7.99
N GLU A 245 -11.76 -21.05 7.41
CA GLU A 245 -11.68 -22.49 7.69
C GLU A 245 -10.43 -22.91 8.47
N ASN A 246 -9.24 -22.62 7.93
CA ASN A 246 -7.99 -23.14 8.46
C ASN A 246 -7.51 -22.37 9.69
N SER A 247 -7.11 -23.08 10.74
CA SER A 247 -6.48 -22.48 11.93
C SER A 247 -5.10 -21.88 11.62
N CYS A 248 -4.42 -22.44 10.61
CA CYS A 248 -3.16 -21.96 10.04
C CYS A 248 -3.26 -21.94 8.51
N GLN A 249 -3.27 -20.76 7.91
CA GLN A 249 -3.29 -20.60 6.46
C GLN A 249 -1.86 -20.50 5.94
N ILE A 250 -1.49 -21.41 5.04
CA ILE A 250 -0.19 -21.37 4.37
C ILE A 250 -0.29 -20.47 3.15
N LEU A 251 0.68 -19.57 3.01
CA LEU A 251 0.85 -18.65 1.90
C LEU A 251 2.09 -19.07 1.12
N HIS A 252 1.97 -19.21 -0.19
CA HIS A 252 3.02 -19.69 -1.08
C HIS A 252 3.62 -18.59 -1.96
N SER A 253 3.01 -17.40 -1.96
CA SER A 253 3.38 -16.33 -2.87
C SER A 253 3.21 -14.94 -2.27
N GLN A 254 3.88 -13.97 -2.89
CA GLN A 254 3.73 -12.55 -2.54
C GLN A 254 2.30 -12.03 -2.78
N ILE A 255 1.58 -12.60 -3.74
CA ILE A 255 0.19 -12.23 -4.02
C ILE A 255 -0.70 -12.65 -2.85
N GLU A 256 -0.57 -13.89 -2.39
CA GLU A 256 -1.31 -14.39 -1.22
C GLU A 256 -0.98 -13.59 0.05
N ALA A 257 0.29 -13.21 0.23
CA ALA A 257 0.76 -12.35 1.31
C ALA A 257 0.18 -10.92 1.30
N ARG A 258 -0.41 -10.48 0.18
CA ARG A 258 -1.04 -9.15 0.02
C ARG A 258 -2.56 -9.17 -0.01
N HIS A 259 -3.18 -10.35 0.14
CA HIS A 259 -4.63 -10.52 0.10
C HIS A 259 -5.22 -10.87 1.46
N LEU A 260 -4.62 -10.37 2.54
CA LEU A 260 -5.16 -10.58 3.88
C LEU A 260 -6.20 -9.50 4.15
N LYS A 261 -7.33 -9.88 4.74
CA LYS A 261 -8.36 -8.90 5.12
C LYS A 261 -9.08 -9.30 6.38
N LEU A 262 -9.53 -8.29 7.11
CA LEU A 262 -10.44 -8.45 8.25
C LEU A 262 -11.46 -7.31 8.24
N LYS A 263 -12.55 -7.47 8.98
CA LYS A 263 -13.57 -6.44 9.15
C LYS A 263 -13.48 -5.83 10.53
N LEU A 264 -13.40 -4.51 10.63
CA LEU A 264 -13.41 -3.83 11.93
C LEU A 264 -14.76 -4.04 12.62
N PRO A 265 -14.81 -4.33 13.92
CA PRO A 265 -16.08 -4.46 14.65
C PRO A 265 -16.89 -3.15 14.60
N GLN A 266 -18.20 -3.21 14.37
CA GLN A 266 -19.06 -2.01 14.39
C GLN A 266 -19.03 -1.27 15.75
N LYS A 267 -18.80 -2.02 16.84
CA LYS A 267 -18.75 -1.51 18.21
C LYS A 267 -17.36 -1.07 18.66
N ILE A 268 -16.35 -1.13 17.77
CA ILE A 268 -15.00 -0.67 18.11
C ILE A 268 -15.03 0.83 18.40
N LYS A 269 -14.23 1.27 19.38
CA LYS A 269 -14.12 2.70 19.73
C LYS A 269 -13.23 3.39 18.69
N LYS A 270 -13.45 4.69 18.51
CA LYS A 270 -12.56 5.54 17.73
C LYS A 270 -11.18 5.64 18.40
N GLY A 271 -10.14 5.85 17.61
CA GLY A 271 -8.77 6.09 18.07
C GLY A 271 -7.72 5.23 17.37
N THR A 272 -6.50 5.34 17.86
CA THR A 272 -5.31 4.69 17.31
C THR A 272 -5.28 3.20 17.61
N ALA A 273 -5.00 2.40 16.59
CA ALA A 273 -4.96 0.95 16.66
C ALA A 273 -3.82 0.35 15.83
N GLN A 274 -3.46 -0.89 16.15
CA GLN A 274 -2.62 -1.77 15.33
C GLN A 274 -3.32 -3.11 15.15
N ILE A 275 -3.06 -3.79 14.03
CA ILE A 275 -3.43 -5.19 13.84
C ILE A 275 -2.22 -6.05 14.13
N GLN A 276 -2.37 -7.03 15.02
CA GLN A 276 -1.37 -8.03 15.32
C GLN A 276 -1.77 -9.36 14.68
N VAL A 277 -0.83 -9.96 13.96
CA VAL A 277 -0.94 -11.32 13.43
C VAL A 277 0.10 -12.20 14.09
N GLU A 278 -0.20 -13.49 14.17
CA GLU A 278 0.72 -14.51 14.67
C GLU A 278 1.05 -15.48 13.53
N PHE A 279 2.31 -15.83 13.40
CA PHE A 279 2.73 -16.83 12.43
C PHE A 279 2.52 -18.25 12.98
N CYS A 280 2.38 -19.20 12.07
CA CYS A 280 2.18 -20.62 12.36
C CYS A 280 2.86 -21.49 11.30
N GLY A 281 2.81 -22.81 11.52
CA GLY A 281 3.59 -23.76 10.74
C GLY A 281 4.99 -23.97 11.32
N ASP A 282 5.61 -25.07 10.92
CA ASP A 282 6.96 -25.45 11.33
C ASP A 282 7.90 -25.22 10.13
N PHE A 283 8.32 -23.97 9.95
CA PHE A 283 9.23 -23.55 8.88
C PHE A 283 10.59 -23.15 9.46
N ASP A 284 11.68 -23.51 8.78
CA ASP A 284 13.06 -23.25 9.22
C ASP A 284 13.49 -21.79 8.95
N TYR A 285 12.81 -20.84 9.60
CA TYR A 285 13.11 -19.42 9.56
C TYR A 285 13.37 -18.89 10.99
N PRO A 286 14.52 -19.20 11.61
CA PRO A 286 14.81 -18.85 13.00
C PRO A 286 14.77 -17.35 13.30
N GLU A 287 15.01 -16.51 12.29
CA GLU A 287 14.97 -15.05 12.41
C GLU A 287 13.57 -14.46 12.16
N MET A 288 12.59 -15.28 11.78
CA MET A 288 11.22 -14.83 11.53
C MET A 288 10.54 -14.49 12.86
N PRO A 289 9.88 -13.33 12.98
CA PRO A 289 9.20 -12.98 14.22
C PRO A 289 8.02 -13.94 14.47
N LYS A 290 7.74 -14.25 15.74
CA LYS A 290 6.57 -15.07 16.11
C LYS A 290 5.24 -14.31 15.93
N VAL A 291 5.28 -13.01 16.18
CA VAL A 291 4.13 -12.09 16.09
C VAL A 291 4.55 -10.84 15.35
N LEU A 292 3.61 -10.21 14.63
CA LEU A 292 3.88 -9.01 13.86
C LEU A 292 2.74 -8.02 14.00
N ASN A 293 3.07 -6.80 14.38
CA ASN A 293 2.11 -5.70 14.46
C ASN A 293 2.18 -4.87 13.18
N SER A 294 1.03 -4.39 12.73
CA SER A 294 0.94 -3.42 11.64
C SER A 294 1.50 -2.06 12.07
N ARG A 295 1.68 -1.17 11.09
CA ARG A 295 1.71 0.26 11.39
C ARG A 295 0.44 0.69 12.12
N THR A 296 0.54 1.78 12.88
CA THR A 296 -0.62 2.38 13.53
C THR A 296 -1.55 2.97 12.47
N PHE A 297 -2.85 2.87 12.74
CA PHE A 297 -3.92 3.49 11.95
C PHE A 297 -4.98 4.05 12.90
N GLU A 298 -5.85 4.89 12.38
CA GLU A 298 -6.88 5.62 13.11
C GLU A 298 -8.28 5.14 12.71
N ILE A 299 -9.07 4.80 13.71
CA ILE A 299 -10.48 4.48 13.54
C ILE A 299 -11.32 5.73 13.79
N LYS A 300 -12.10 6.15 12.79
CA LYS A 300 -12.92 7.37 12.80
C LYS A 300 -14.38 7.16 13.16
#